data_AF-A0A2U8GZ16-F1
#
_entry.id   AF-A0A2U8GZ16-F1
#
_cell.length_a   1.000
_cell.length_b   1.000
_cell.length_c   1.000
_cell.angle_alpha   90.00
_cell.angle_beta   90.00
_cell.angle_gamma   90.00
#
_symmetry.space_group_name_H-M   'P 1'
#
loop_
_entity.id
_entity.type
_entity.pdbx_description
1 polymer ?
#
loop_
_entity_poly.entity_id
_entity_poly.type
_entity_poly.pdbx_seq_one_letter_code
_entity_poly.pdbx_strand_id
1 'polypeptide(L)'
;MPRRLFLILVLLAGYAAPVYPGPWRAVENNVFGWQLMTPDERIEHQRRLRGFDAYEACSAYVAAHHAELQARADRAGLVLSPRRQSVCDQLRAEGRLK
;
A
#
# COMPACT_ATOMS: atom_id res chain seq x y z
N MET A 1 -47.77 37.11 -13.71
CA MET A 1 -47.43 36.28 -12.53
C MET A 1 -48.19 34.96 -12.66
N PRO A 2 -47.69 33.75 -12.32
CA PRO A 2 -46.36 33.32 -11.86
C PRO A 2 -45.79 32.15 -12.72
N ARG A 3 -44.78 32.39 -13.59
CA ARG A 3 -43.99 31.34 -14.28
C ARG A 3 -42.59 31.21 -13.70
N ARG A 4 -42.46 31.26 -12.36
CA ARG A 4 -41.13 31.26 -11.69
C ARG A 4 -40.96 30.19 -10.62
N LEU A 5 -41.94 29.30 -10.45
CA LEU A 5 -41.93 28.34 -9.36
C LEU A 5 -41.74 26.89 -9.81
N PHE A 6 -40.92 26.63 -10.83
CA PHE A 6 -40.56 25.26 -11.22
C PHE A 6 -39.24 25.23 -12.03
N LEU A 7 -38.19 25.89 -11.52
CA LEU A 7 -36.81 25.60 -11.89
C LEU A 7 -36.15 25.00 -10.64
N ILE A 8 -36.55 23.76 -10.34
CA ILE A 8 -35.69 22.59 -10.53
C ILE A 8 -34.49 22.71 -9.60
N LEU A 9 -34.80 22.29 -8.38
CA LEU A 9 -33.96 22.02 -7.24
C LEU A 9 -33.13 20.75 -7.52
N VAL A 10 -32.35 20.73 -8.61
CA VAL A 10 -31.58 19.55 -9.03
C VAL A 10 -30.22 20.01 -9.56
N LEU A 11 -29.28 20.29 -8.65
CA LEU A 11 -27.85 20.42 -8.98
C LEU A 11 -26.99 20.11 -7.73
N LEU A 12 -27.39 19.08 -6.98
CA LEU A 12 -26.55 18.39 -6.00
C LEU A 12 -26.38 16.93 -6.44
N ALA A 13 -26.07 16.70 -7.72
CA ALA A 13 -25.49 15.43 -8.14
C ALA A 13 -24.06 15.41 -7.56
N GLY A 14 -23.88 14.68 -6.46
CA GLY A 14 -22.60 14.52 -5.80
C GLY A 14 -21.54 14.07 -6.80
N TYR A 15 -20.56 14.93 -7.05
CA TYR A 15 -19.31 14.51 -7.65
C TYR A 15 -18.59 13.64 -6.62
N ALA A 16 -18.88 12.33 -6.63
CA ALA A 16 -17.97 11.35 -6.06
C ALA A 16 -16.73 11.37 -6.97
N ALA A 17 -15.74 12.19 -6.62
CA ALA A 17 -14.45 12.11 -7.26
C ALA A 17 -13.95 10.67 -7.10
N PRO A 18 -13.51 9.99 -8.17
CA PRO A 18 -12.88 8.69 -8.04
C PRO A 18 -11.72 8.83 -7.06
N VAL A 19 -11.79 8.08 -5.95
CA VAL A 19 -10.65 7.93 -5.04
C VAL A 19 -9.65 7.05 -5.77
N TYR A 20 -8.77 7.68 -6.53
CA TYR A 20 -7.59 6.97 -7.05
C TYR A 20 -6.71 6.67 -5.84
N PRO A 21 -6.43 5.40 -5.52
CA PRO A 21 -5.41 5.09 -4.55
C PRO A 21 -4.12 5.75 -5.04
N GLY A 22 -3.57 6.66 -4.24
CA GLY A 22 -2.31 7.31 -4.56
C GLY A 22 -1.18 6.27 -4.66
N PRO A 23 0.00 6.66 -5.16
CA PRO A 23 1.14 5.76 -5.31
C PRO A 23 1.42 5.02 -3.99
N TRP A 24 1.67 3.70 -4.06
CA TRP A 24 1.96 2.90 -2.88
C TRP A 24 3.06 3.52 -1.98
N ARG A 25 2.83 3.50 -0.66
CA ARG A 25 3.79 3.96 0.36
C ARG A 25 3.85 2.95 1.49
N ALA A 26 5.04 2.77 2.07
CA ALA A 26 5.21 1.92 3.23
C ALA A 26 4.63 2.61 4.48
N VAL A 27 3.62 2.02 5.09
CA VAL A 27 2.95 2.49 6.31
C VAL A 27 2.68 1.30 7.25
N GLU A 28 2.38 1.60 8.51
CA GLU A 28 2.20 0.60 9.56
C GLU A 28 1.22 -0.51 9.20
N ASN A 29 0.11 -0.14 8.56
CA ASN A 29 -0.96 -1.05 8.22
C ASN A 29 -0.80 -1.71 6.84
N ASN A 30 0.37 -1.63 6.18
CA ASN A 30 0.58 -2.32 4.91
C ASN A 30 1.91 -3.08 4.78
N VAL A 31 2.85 -2.92 5.72
CA VAL A 31 4.10 -3.69 5.74
C VAL A 31 4.02 -4.80 6.79
N PHE A 32 4.46 -6.01 6.42
CA PHE A 32 4.61 -7.12 7.36
C PHE A 32 5.68 -6.78 8.40
N GLY A 33 5.42 -7.03 9.69
CA GLY A 33 6.40 -6.81 10.76
C GLY A 33 6.83 -5.36 10.98
N TRP A 34 6.02 -4.35 10.61
CA TRP A 34 6.36 -2.92 10.74
C TRP A 34 6.90 -2.48 12.10
N GLN A 35 6.30 -2.99 13.18
CA GLN A 35 6.70 -2.73 14.56
C GLN A 35 8.13 -3.20 14.91
N LEU A 36 8.73 -4.05 14.07
CA LEU A 36 10.08 -4.60 14.22
C LEU A 36 11.13 -3.90 13.34
N MET A 37 10.71 -2.85 12.62
CA MET A 37 11.61 -2.03 11.79
C MET A 37 11.91 -0.70 12.46
N THR A 38 13.15 -0.25 12.32
CA THR A 38 13.54 1.13 12.64
C THR A 38 12.98 2.13 11.61
N PRO A 39 12.94 3.44 11.92
CA PRO A 39 12.58 4.46 10.95
C PRO A 39 13.42 4.41 9.66
N ASP A 40 14.74 4.23 9.80
CA ASP A 40 15.66 4.17 8.65
C ASP A 40 15.43 2.93 7.78
N GLU A 41 15.17 1.77 8.40
CA GLU A 41 14.83 0.54 7.68
C GLU A 41 13.56 0.70 6.86
N ARG A 42 12.55 1.42 7.37
CA ARG A 42 11.31 1.70 6.64
C ARG A 42 11.55 2.57 5.41
N ILE A 43 12.42 3.58 5.54
CA ILE A 43 12.82 4.46 4.43
C ILE A 43 13.56 3.65 3.36
N GLU A 44 14.54 2.85 3.77
CA GLU A 44 15.30 2.00 2.87
C GLU A 44 14.41 0.95 2.19
N HIS A 45 13.50 0.32 2.92
CA HIS A 45 12.54 -0.63 2.38
C HIS A 45 11.69 0.01 1.28
N GLN A 46 11.15 1.21 1.55
CA GLN A 46 10.39 1.96 0.55
C GLN A 46 11.26 2.35 -0.66
N ARG A 47 12.53 2.74 -0.44
CA ARG A 47 13.46 3.10 -1.50
C ARG A 47 13.78 1.90 -2.41
N ARG A 48 14.05 0.74 -1.82
CA ARG A 48 14.32 -0.52 -2.54
C ARG A 48 13.12 -0.92 -3.40
N LEU A 49 11.93 -0.93 -2.81
CA LEU A 49 10.70 -1.30 -3.52
C LEU A 49 10.42 -0.41 -4.73
N ARG A 50 10.71 0.90 -4.64
CA ARG A 50 10.57 1.84 -5.76
C ARG A 50 11.58 1.63 -6.88
N GLY A 51 12.69 0.93 -6.61
CA GLY A 51 13.77 0.71 -7.56
C GLY A 51 13.71 -0.63 -8.30
N PHE A 52 12.71 -1.47 -8.05
CA PHE A 52 12.53 -2.71 -8.82
C PHE A 52 11.67 -2.45 -10.06
N ASP A 53 12.09 -3.03 -11.18
CA ASP A 53 11.31 -3.09 -12.43
C ASP A 53 10.74 -4.48 -12.72
N ALA A 54 11.30 -5.53 -12.11
CA ALA A 54 10.93 -6.93 -12.33
C ALA A 54 10.24 -7.51 -11.10
N TYR A 55 9.10 -8.17 -11.31
CA TYR A 55 8.32 -8.78 -10.23
C TYR A 55 9.14 -9.78 -9.41
N GLU A 56 9.94 -10.61 -10.06
CA GLU A 56 10.70 -11.65 -9.35
C GLU A 56 11.81 -11.09 -8.47
N ALA A 57 12.46 -10.01 -8.89
CA ALA A 57 13.44 -9.32 -8.07
C ALA A 57 12.79 -8.66 -6.84
N CYS A 58 11.61 -8.05 -7.01
CA CYS A 58 10.82 -7.51 -5.92
C CYS A 58 10.41 -8.62 -4.94
N SER A 59 9.87 -9.72 -5.46
CA SER A 59 9.36 -10.85 -4.67
C SER A 59 10.47 -11.49 -3.84
N ALA A 60 11.63 -11.73 -4.44
CA ALA A 60 12.80 -12.26 -3.74
C ALA A 60 13.27 -11.33 -2.61
N TYR A 61 13.33 -10.03 -2.87
CA TYR A 61 13.69 -9.04 -1.84
C TYR A 61 12.69 -9.02 -0.68
N VAL A 62 11.38 -9.02 -0.97
CA VAL A 62 10.33 -9.00 0.05
C VAL A 62 10.35 -10.30 0.88
N ALA A 63 10.56 -11.44 0.24
CA ALA A 63 10.68 -12.73 0.94
C ALA A 63 11.87 -12.75 1.92
N ALA A 64 13.04 -12.26 1.48
CA ALA A 64 14.21 -12.16 2.35
C ALA A 64 13.95 -11.21 3.53
N HIS A 65 13.37 -10.04 3.26
CA HIS A 65 13.00 -9.08 4.29
C HIS A 65 11.99 -9.65 5.29
N HIS A 66 10.98 -10.39 4.82
CA HIS A 66 10.03 -11.07 5.71
C HIS A 66 10.70 -12.13 6.59
N ALA A 67 11.65 -12.89 6.07
CA ALA A 67 12.39 -13.87 6.86
C ALA A 67 13.20 -13.21 7.99
N GLU A 68 13.84 -12.07 7.72
CA GLU A 68 14.55 -11.29 8.74
C GLU A 68 13.59 -10.79 9.83
N LEU A 69 12.43 -10.27 9.44
CA LEU A 69 11.41 -9.79 10.39
C LEU A 69 10.78 -10.93 11.18
N GLN A 70 10.57 -12.09 10.57
CA GLN A 70 10.09 -13.28 11.27
C GLN A 70 11.10 -13.71 12.33
N ALA A 71 12.39 -13.76 11.99
CA ALA A 71 13.43 -14.11 12.96
C ALA A 71 13.50 -13.10 14.13
N ARG A 72 13.26 -11.80 13.88
CA ARG A 72 13.14 -10.78 14.94
C ARG A 72 11.90 -11.03 15.80
N ALA A 73 10.77 -11.37 15.18
CA ALA A 73 9.52 -11.66 15.87
C ALA A 73 9.65 -12.88 16.79
N ASP A 74 10.26 -13.95 16.30
CA ASP A 74 10.50 -15.18 17.07
C ASP A 74 11.34 -14.89 18.32
N ARG A 75 12.42 -14.08 18.18
CA ARG A 75 13.24 -13.65 19.32
C ARG A 75 12.47 -12.78 20.32
N ALA A 76 11.47 -12.04 19.85
CA ALA A 76 10.64 -11.17 20.68
C ALA A 76 9.38 -11.87 21.23
N GLY A 77 9.13 -13.14 20.89
CA GLY A 77 7.91 -13.85 21.26
C GLY A 77 6.64 -13.28 20.61
N LEU A 78 6.78 -12.63 19.44
CA LEU A 78 5.69 -12.00 18.71
C LEU A 78 5.24 -12.87 17.54
N VAL A 79 3.94 -12.94 17.31
CA VAL A 79 3.36 -13.60 16.13
C VAL A 79 3.02 -12.55 15.10
N LEU A 80 3.66 -12.63 13.92
CA LEU A 80 3.33 -11.76 12.79
C LEU A 80 2.20 -12.38 11.97
N SER A 81 1.21 -11.56 11.62
CA SER A 81 0.12 -11.99 10.74
C SER A 81 0.52 -11.82 9.27
N PRO A 82 0.42 -12.87 8.45
CA PRO A 82 0.71 -12.76 7.03
C PRO A 82 -0.32 -11.87 6.33
N ARG A 83 0.11 -11.18 5.28
CA ARG A 83 -0.78 -10.40 4.41
C ARG A 83 -1.25 -11.25 3.25
N ARG A 84 -2.52 -11.11 2.87
CA ARG A 84 -3.10 -11.81 1.72
C ARG A 84 -2.52 -11.35 0.38
N GLN A 85 -2.09 -10.10 0.28
CA GLN A 85 -1.50 -9.51 -0.92
C GLN A 85 -0.13 -8.94 -0.56
N SER A 86 0.89 -9.27 -1.36
CA SER A 86 2.23 -8.72 -1.19
C SER A 86 2.31 -7.29 -1.75
N VAL A 87 3.30 -6.52 -1.31
CA VAL A 87 3.57 -5.21 -1.92
C VAL A 87 3.92 -5.34 -3.41
N CYS A 88 4.63 -6.39 -3.80
CA CYS A 88 4.96 -6.61 -5.21
C CYS A 88 3.71 -6.89 -6.06
N ASP A 89 2.69 -7.56 -5.52
CA ASP A 89 1.42 -7.75 -6.23
C ASP A 89 0.70 -6.43 -6.46
N GLN A 90 0.74 -5.53 -5.48
CA GLN A 90 0.16 -4.18 -5.60
C GLN A 90 0.92 -3.36 -6.65
N LEU A 91 2.26 -3.36 -6.59
CA LEU A 91 3.10 -2.65 -7.56
C LEU A 91 2.94 -3.18 -8.99
N ARG A 92 2.77 -4.50 -9.16
CA ARG A 92 2.46 -5.10 -10.46
C ARG A 92 1.08 -4.69 -10.96
N ALA A 93 0.06 -4.67 -10.09
CA ALA A 93 -1.27 -4.20 -10.45
C ALA A 93 -1.30 -2.71 -10.83
N GLU A 94 -0.40 -1.90 -10.26
CA GLU A 94 -0.14 -0.51 -10.65
C GLU A 94 0.65 -0.36 -11.97
N GLY A 95 1.06 -1.47 -12.60
CA GLY A 95 1.86 -1.47 -13.83
C GLY A 95 3.33 -1.06 -13.63
N ARG A 96 3.83 -1.08 -12.39
CA ARG A 96 5.19 -0.65 -12.03
C ARG A 96 6.22 -1.78 -12.09
N LEU A 97 5.77 -3.02 -12.05
CA LEU A 97 6.60 -4.21 -12.18
C LEU A 97 6.19 -4.96 -13.43
N LYS A 98 7.20 -5.45 -14.16
CA LYS A 98 7.06 -6.35 -15.30
C LYS A 98 7.04 -7.81 -14.83
#